data_AF-A0A0D2RT57-F1
#
_entry.id   AF-A0A0D2RT57-F1
#
_cell.length_a   1.000
_cell.length_b   1.000
_cell.length_c   1.000
_cell.angle_alpha   90.00
_cell.angle_beta   90.00
_cell.angle_gamma   90.00
#
_symmetry.space_group_name_H-M   'P 1'
#
loop_
_entity.id
_entity.type
_entity.pdbx_description
1 polymer ?
#
loop_
_entity_poly.entity_id
_entity_poly.type
_entity_poly.pdbx_seq_one_letter_code
_entity_poly.pdbx_strand_id
1 'polypeptide(L)'
;MEEWDENRDALIDLFGKVRDEWMDNDLATWIGANRFYPGVPDALKFSSSTIYIVTTKQSRFADALLRELAGVTIPPERIYGLGTGPKVKVLKQLQLRPEHQGMKLHFVEDRLATLKNVIKEPELDGWNLYLGDWGYNTQKEREEAANISRIQLLQLSDFSKKLK
;
A
#
# COMPACT_ATOMS: atom_id res chain seq x y z
N MET A 1 -2.98 21.72 11.64
CA MET A 1 -2.97 22.61 10.45
C MET A 1 -3.64 23.92 10.77
N GLU A 2 -4.88 23.94 11.29
CA GLU A 2 -5.46 25.18 11.84
C GLU A 2 -4.60 25.79 12.96
N GLU A 3 -4.08 24.97 13.86
CA GLU A 3 -3.13 25.41 14.90
C GLU A 3 -1.82 26.00 14.33
N TRP A 4 -1.48 25.68 13.09
CA TRP A 4 -0.20 26.06 12.45
C TRP A 4 -0.40 27.06 11.31
N ASP A 5 -1.65 27.49 11.02
CA ASP A 5 -2.04 28.31 9.86
C ASP A 5 -1.53 27.79 8.50
N GLU A 6 -1.39 26.47 8.37
CA GLU A 6 -0.82 25.84 7.17
C GLU A 6 -1.90 25.22 6.27
N ASN A 7 -1.74 25.38 4.95
CA ASN A 7 -2.63 24.79 3.96
C ASN A 7 -2.16 23.36 3.60
N ARG A 8 -3.04 22.38 3.85
CA ARG A 8 -2.77 20.95 3.59
C ARG A 8 -2.31 20.65 2.18
N ASP A 9 -3.04 21.17 1.21
CA ASP A 9 -2.88 20.80 -0.18
C ASP A 9 -1.62 21.48 -0.72
N ALA A 10 -1.34 22.72 -0.29
CA ALA A 10 -0.07 23.38 -0.55
C ALA A 10 1.14 22.60 0.01
N LEU A 11 1.05 22.05 1.23
CA LEU A 11 2.12 21.23 1.80
C LEU A 11 2.31 19.91 1.04
N ILE A 12 1.22 19.28 0.62
CA ILE A 12 1.25 18.05 -0.19
C ILE A 12 1.91 18.31 -1.55
N ASP A 13 1.55 19.41 -2.19
CA ASP A 13 2.08 19.83 -3.49
C ASP A 13 3.57 20.18 -3.37
N LEU A 14 3.94 20.93 -2.34
CA LEU A 14 5.34 21.27 -2.05
C LEU A 14 6.18 20.01 -1.79
N PHE A 15 5.68 19.07 -0.98
CA PHE A 15 6.35 17.80 -0.72
C PHE A 15 6.53 16.97 -2.00
N GLY A 16 5.51 16.95 -2.86
CA GLY A 16 5.59 16.32 -4.17
C GLY A 16 6.67 16.96 -5.05
N LYS A 17 6.63 18.29 -5.18
CA LYS A 17 7.55 19.07 -6.02
C LYS A 17 9.01 18.90 -5.59
N VAL A 18 9.31 19.01 -4.29
CA VAL A 18 10.69 18.84 -3.78
C VAL A 18 11.24 17.45 -4.08
N ARG A 19 10.40 16.41 -4.00
CA ARG A 19 10.81 15.04 -4.34
C ARG A 19 10.97 14.86 -5.84
N ASP A 20 10.16 15.52 -6.66
CA ASP A 20 10.31 15.51 -8.12
C ASP A 20 11.65 16.14 -8.51
N GLU A 21 11.93 17.34 -7.99
CA GLU A 21 13.20 18.03 -8.21
C GLU A 21 14.41 17.20 -7.75
N TRP A 22 14.30 16.49 -6.61
CA TRP A 22 15.37 15.60 -6.17
C TRP A 22 15.54 14.41 -7.13
N MET A 23 14.45 13.78 -7.57
CA MET A 23 14.54 12.67 -8.54
C MET A 23 15.11 13.11 -9.89
N ASP A 24 14.77 14.30 -10.37
CA ASP A 24 15.25 14.85 -11.64
C ASP A 24 16.75 15.20 -11.59
N ASN A 25 17.23 15.72 -10.46
CA ASN A 25 18.62 16.11 -10.30
C ASN A 25 19.55 14.96 -9.90
N ASP A 26 19.08 14.06 -9.02
CA ASP A 26 19.87 12.94 -8.50
C ASP A 26 18.98 11.78 -8.05
N LEU A 27 18.51 11.01 -9.04
CA LEU A 27 17.71 9.82 -8.81
C LEU A 27 18.42 8.80 -7.90
N ALA A 28 19.74 8.66 -8.02
CA ALA A 28 20.50 7.65 -7.29
C ALA A 28 20.47 7.91 -5.78
N THR A 29 20.64 9.15 -5.35
CA THR A 29 20.55 9.51 -3.92
C THR A 29 19.12 9.44 -3.40
N TRP A 30 18.13 9.83 -4.21
CA TRP A 30 16.71 9.68 -3.82
C TRP A 30 16.34 8.20 -3.63
N ILE A 31 16.75 7.32 -4.56
CA ILE A 31 16.56 5.88 -4.45
C ILE A 31 17.30 5.32 -3.23
N GLY A 32 18.55 5.74 -3.02
CA GLY A 32 19.38 5.34 -1.88
C GLY A 32 18.82 5.72 -0.51
N ALA A 33 17.93 6.74 -0.44
CA ALA A 33 17.23 7.13 0.78
C ALA A 33 16.04 6.21 1.13
N ASN A 34 15.74 5.21 0.31
CA ASN A 34 14.62 4.30 0.49
C ASN A 34 15.09 2.83 0.58
N ARG A 35 14.29 1.98 1.22
CA ARG A 35 14.56 0.55 1.32
C ARG A 35 13.27 -0.24 1.42
N PHE A 36 13.20 -1.39 0.76
CA PHE A 36 12.16 -2.38 0.98
C PHE A 36 12.49 -3.29 2.16
N TYR A 37 11.46 -3.76 2.85
CA TYR A 37 11.63 -4.83 3.82
C TYR A 37 12.23 -6.09 3.14
N PRO A 38 13.12 -6.83 3.83
CA PRO A 38 13.72 -8.04 3.29
C PRO A 38 12.68 -9.03 2.76
N GLY A 39 12.91 -9.59 1.58
CA GLY A 39 12.02 -10.57 0.94
C GLY A 39 10.86 -9.98 0.13
N VAL A 40 10.45 -8.73 0.38
CA VAL A 40 9.35 -8.08 -0.35
C VAL A 40 9.63 -7.94 -1.85
N PRO A 41 10.82 -7.49 -2.31
CA PRO A 41 11.13 -7.41 -3.73
C PRO A 41 10.92 -8.72 -4.48
N ASP A 42 11.50 -9.81 -3.97
CA ASP A 42 11.36 -11.13 -4.57
C ASP A 42 9.90 -11.60 -4.55
N ALA A 43 9.19 -11.36 -3.45
CA ALA A 43 7.79 -11.75 -3.31
C ALA A 43 6.90 -11.06 -4.36
N LEU A 44 7.15 -9.77 -4.62
CA LEU A 44 6.44 -9.04 -5.68
C LEU A 44 6.85 -9.56 -7.07
N LYS A 45 8.14 -9.81 -7.29
CA LYS A 45 8.69 -10.23 -8.60
C LYS A 45 8.21 -11.61 -9.03
N PHE A 46 8.12 -12.55 -8.10
CA PHE A 46 7.75 -13.94 -8.38
C PHE A 46 6.27 -14.24 -8.11
N SER A 47 5.47 -13.22 -7.80
CA SER A 47 4.05 -13.40 -7.53
C SER A 47 3.29 -13.99 -8.69
N SER A 48 2.59 -15.09 -8.42
CA SER A 48 1.59 -15.67 -9.33
C SER A 48 0.25 -14.90 -9.30
N SER A 49 0.02 -14.07 -8.29
CA SER A 49 -1.17 -13.24 -8.16
C SER A 49 -1.02 -11.90 -8.88
N THR A 50 -2.13 -11.37 -9.40
CA THR A 50 -2.18 -9.99 -9.92
C THR A 50 -1.99 -8.98 -8.79
N ILE A 51 -0.90 -8.22 -8.83
CA ILE A 51 -0.60 -7.21 -7.81
C ILE A 51 -1.21 -5.85 -8.18
N TYR A 52 -1.76 -5.21 -7.14
CA TYR A 52 -2.19 -3.82 -7.12
C TYR A 52 -1.51 -3.09 -5.96
N ILE A 53 -1.17 -1.82 -6.17
CA ILE A 53 -0.59 -0.96 -5.14
C ILE A 53 -1.61 0.11 -4.80
N VAL A 54 -2.03 0.18 -3.54
CA VAL A 54 -2.98 1.20 -3.05
C VAL A 54 -2.30 2.01 -1.95
N THR A 55 -1.86 3.22 -2.29
CA THR A 55 -1.00 4.06 -1.46
C THR A 55 -1.48 5.50 -1.39
N THR A 56 -1.16 6.20 -0.32
CA THR A 56 -1.39 7.65 -0.19
C THR A 56 -0.21 8.47 -0.72
N LYS A 57 0.84 7.82 -1.22
CA LYS A 57 1.97 8.46 -1.92
C LYS A 57 1.57 8.78 -3.36
N GLN A 58 2.18 9.78 -3.98
CA GLN A 58 2.05 10.00 -5.42
C GLN A 58 2.51 8.75 -6.19
N SER A 59 1.73 8.29 -7.18
CA SER A 59 1.98 7.01 -7.87
C SER A 59 3.38 6.91 -8.47
N ARG A 60 3.90 8.01 -9.04
CA ARG A 60 5.25 8.07 -9.65
C ARG A 60 6.39 7.73 -8.67
N PHE A 61 6.23 8.05 -7.38
CA PHE A 61 7.22 7.68 -6.37
C PHE A 61 7.15 6.19 -6.05
N ALA A 62 5.95 5.62 -5.96
CA ALA A 62 5.79 4.19 -5.75
C ALA A 62 6.35 3.40 -6.95
N ASP A 63 6.05 3.85 -8.17
CA ASP A 63 6.54 3.25 -9.41
C ASP A 63 8.08 3.28 -9.48
N ALA A 64 8.70 4.43 -9.25
CA ALA A 64 10.16 4.55 -9.23
C ALA A 64 10.81 3.59 -8.21
N LEU A 65 10.26 3.49 -7.00
CA LEU A 65 10.78 2.56 -5.99
C LEU A 65 10.62 1.09 -6.42
N LEU A 66 9.47 0.70 -6.95
CA LEU A 66 9.22 -0.66 -7.43
C LEU A 66 10.17 -1.03 -8.57
N ARG A 67 10.38 -0.12 -9.53
CA ARG A 67 11.25 -0.33 -10.67
C ARG A 67 12.72 -0.42 -10.25
N GLU A 68 13.21 0.55 -9.51
CA GLU A 68 14.64 0.71 -9.22
C GLU A 68 15.12 -0.18 -8.05
N LEU A 69 14.31 -0.38 -7.01
CA LEU A 69 14.72 -1.17 -5.83
C LEU A 69 14.16 -2.60 -5.82
N ALA A 70 13.00 -2.83 -6.43
CA ALA A 70 12.43 -4.17 -6.49
C ALA A 70 12.65 -4.89 -7.83
N GLY A 71 13.03 -4.17 -8.89
CA GLY A 71 13.13 -4.74 -10.23
C GLY A 71 11.78 -5.24 -10.74
N VAL A 72 10.68 -4.61 -10.29
CA VAL A 72 9.30 -4.98 -10.63
C VAL A 72 8.65 -3.82 -11.37
N THR A 73 8.05 -4.12 -12.53
CA THR A 73 7.20 -3.17 -13.25
C THR A 73 5.75 -3.55 -13.04
N ILE A 74 5.01 -2.69 -12.34
CA ILE A 74 3.56 -2.80 -12.19
C ILE A 74 2.93 -1.80 -13.16
N PRO A 75 1.98 -2.20 -14.02
CA PRO A 75 1.29 -1.29 -14.92
C PRO A 75 0.67 -0.10 -14.17
N PRO A 76 0.77 1.14 -14.69
CA PRO A 76 0.30 2.34 -13.99
C PRO A 76 -1.17 2.29 -13.55
N GLU A 77 -2.04 1.63 -14.32
CA GLU A 77 -3.46 1.43 -14.02
C GLU A 77 -3.72 0.52 -12.80
N ARG A 78 -2.67 -0.10 -12.27
CA ARG A 78 -2.68 -0.90 -11.03
C ARG A 78 -2.00 -0.20 -9.85
N ILE A 79 -1.53 1.04 -10.02
CA ILE A 79 -0.91 1.86 -8.96
C ILE A 79 -1.85 3.02 -8.60
N TYR A 80 -2.64 2.79 -7.56
CA TYR A 80 -3.56 3.75 -6.98
C TYR A 80 -2.86 4.60 -5.92
N GLY A 81 -2.38 5.77 -6.34
CA GLY A 81 -1.69 6.72 -5.47
C GLY A 81 -2.58 7.82 -4.90
N LEU A 82 -1.94 8.84 -4.37
CA LEU A 82 -2.57 10.09 -3.95
C LEU A 82 -3.50 10.64 -5.04
N GLY A 83 -4.69 11.08 -4.65
CA GLY A 83 -5.70 11.61 -5.58
C GLY A 83 -6.66 10.55 -6.15
N THR A 84 -6.37 9.26 -6.01
CA THR A 84 -7.27 8.18 -6.48
C THR A 84 -8.48 7.92 -5.58
N GLY A 85 -8.52 8.57 -4.41
CA GLY A 85 -9.59 8.47 -3.42
C GLY A 85 -9.26 7.55 -2.24
N PRO A 86 -10.21 7.37 -1.30
CA PRO A 86 -10.00 6.50 -0.13
C PRO A 86 -9.77 5.04 -0.54
N LYS A 87 -8.91 4.32 0.20
CA LYS A 87 -8.60 2.92 -0.10
C LYS A 87 -9.85 2.04 -0.22
N VAL A 88 -10.84 2.24 0.66
CA VAL A 88 -12.16 1.57 0.59
C VAL A 88 -12.82 1.71 -0.79
N LYS A 89 -12.81 2.92 -1.37
CA LYS A 89 -13.38 3.17 -2.70
C LYS A 89 -12.62 2.42 -3.78
N VAL A 90 -11.28 2.41 -3.69
CA VAL A 90 -10.43 1.67 -4.62
C VAL A 90 -10.71 0.16 -4.55
N LEU A 91 -10.85 -0.41 -3.35
CA LEU A 91 -11.19 -1.84 -3.19
C LEU A 91 -12.56 -2.17 -3.78
N LYS A 92 -13.58 -1.33 -3.55
CA LYS A 92 -14.90 -1.47 -4.19
C LYS A 92 -14.81 -1.42 -5.71
N GLN A 93 -14.00 -0.53 -6.27
CA GLN A 93 -13.79 -0.46 -7.72
C GLN A 93 -13.08 -1.71 -8.25
N LEU A 94 -12.06 -2.20 -7.54
CA LEU A 94 -11.30 -3.36 -7.94
C LEU A 94 -12.16 -4.63 -7.96
N GLN A 95 -12.96 -4.89 -6.92
CA GLN A 95 -13.79 -6.11 -6.88
C GLN A 95 -14.87 -6.17 -7.96
N LEU A 96 -15.30 -5.02 -8.49
CA LEU A 96 -16.32 -4.93 -9.54
C LEU A 96 -15.75 -5.17 -10.95
N ARG A 97 -14.42 -5.25 -11.10
CA ARG A 97 -13.80 -5.49 -12.40
C ARG A 97 -14.11 -6.92 -12.90
N PRO A 98 -14.54 -7.10 -14.17
CA PRO A 98 -14.89 -8.40 -14.72
C PRO A 98 -13.79 -9.47 -14.55
N GLU A 99 -12.53 -9.08 -14.72
CA GLU A 99 -11.37 -9.96 -14.60
C GLU A 99 -11.13 -10.49 -13.17
N HIS A 100 -11.77 -9.88 -12.16
CA HIS A 100 -11.65 -10.29 -10.76
C HIS A 100 -12.85 -11.11 -10.28
N GLN A 101 -13.87 -11.31 -11.11
CA GLN A 101 -15.04 -12.11 -10.74
C GLN A 101 -14.62 -13.55 -10.41
N GLY A 102 -15.05 -14.04 -9.25
CA GLY A 102 -14.71 -15.38 -8.76
C GLY A 102 -13.28 -15.52 -8.21
N MET A 103 -12.45 -14.47 -8.27
CA MET A 103 -11.12 -14.49 -7.65
C MET A 103 -11.19 -14.28 -6.14
N LYS A 104 -10.20 -14.82 -5.41
CA LYS A 104 -9.98 -14.45 -4.01
C LYS A 104 -9.22 -13.14 -3.95
N LEU A 105 -9.80 -12.15 -3.27
CA LEU A 105 -9.20 -10.83 -3.11
C LEU A 105 -8.53 -10.73 -1.74
N HIS A 106 -7.30 -10.23 -1.72
CA HIS A 106 -6.47 -10.11 -0.53
C HIS A 106 -6.02 -8.66 -0.38
N PHE A 107 -6.21 -8.08 0.80
CA PHE A 107 -5.77 -6.73 1.13
C PHE A 107 -4.79 -6.77 2.29
N VAL A 108 -3.53 -6.41 2.02
CA VAL A 108 -2.44 -6.35 3.00
C VAL A 108 -2.14 -4.90 3.31
N GLU A 109 -2.15 -4.55 4.59
CA GLU A 109 -2.02 -3.18 5.08
C GLU A 109 -1.34 -3.19 6.44
N ASP A 110 -0.59 -2.15 6.79
CA ASP A 110 0.09 -2.08 8.10
C ASP A 110 -0.59 -1.13 9.09
N ARG A 111 -1.62 -0.39 8.65
CA ARG A 111 -2.46 0.47 9.47
C ARG A 111 -3.79 -0.19 9.84
N LEU A 112 -3.96 -0.53 11.12
CA LEU A 112 -5.20 -1.14 11.66
C LEU A 112 -6.45 -0.30 11.38
N ALA A 113 -6.38 1.03 11.50
CA ALA A 113 -7.51 1.91 11.25
C ALA A 113 -8.06 1.78 9.81
N THR A 114 -7.18 1.57 8.82
CA THR A 114 -7.59 1.32 7.43
C THR A 114 -8.37 0.02 7.32
N LEU A 115 -7.88 -1.06 7.93
CA LEU A 115 -8.56 -2.36 7.92
C LEU A 115 -9.93 -2.30 8.60
N LYS A 116 -10.04 -1.59 9.73
CA LYS A 116 -11.32 -1.33 10.39
C LYS A 116 -12.30 -0.57 9.51
N ASN A 117 -11.83 0.39 8.71
CA ASN A 117 -12.68 1.09 7.75
C ASN A 117 -13.16 0.17 6.62
N VAL A 118 -12.35 -0.80 6.18
CA VAL A 118 -12.76 -1.82 5.22
C VAL A 118 -13.84 -2.74 5.82
N ILE A 119 -13.70 -3.15 7.08
CA ILE A 119 -14.67 -4.00 7.79
C ILE A 119 -16.03 -3.33 7.97
N LYS A 120 -16.07 -1.99 8.08
CA LYS A 120 -17.33 -1.23 8.20
C LYS A 120 -18.19 -1.28 6.93
N GLU A 121 -17.66 -1.80 5.83
CA GLU A 121 -18.29 -1.80 4.52
C GLU A 121 -18.71 -3.23 4.16
N PRO A 122 -19.99 -3.62 4.33
CA PRO A 122 -20.43 -5.00 4.09
C PRO A 122 -20.16 -5.49 2.66
N GLU A 123 -20.16 -4.57 1.68
CA GLU A 123 -19.78 -4.86 0.29
C GLU A 123 -18.36 -5.43 0.13
N LEU A 124 -17.48 -5.19 1.12
CA LEU A 124 -16.08 -5.64 1.13
C LEU A 124 -15.86 -6.91 1.97
N ASP A 125 -16.93 -7.58 2.44
CA ASP A 125 -16.83 -8.80 3.24
C ASP A 125 -16.13 -9.95 2.50
N GLY A 126 -16.13 -9.93 1.17
CA GLY A 126 -15.41 -10.90 0.34
C GLY A 126 -13.87 -10.80 0.39
N TRP A 127 -13.31 -9.69 0.91
CA TRP A 127 -11.87 -9.51 0.99
C TRP A 127 -11.26 -10.24 2.18
N ASN A 128 -10.12 -10.90 1.95
CA ASN A 128 -9.26 -11.42 3.00
C ASN A 128 -8.34 -10.29 3.48
N LEU A 129 -8.40 -9.95 4.77
CA LEU A 129 -7.72 -8.79 5.33
C LEU A 129 -6.52 -9.22 6.17
N TYR A 130 -5.38 -8.58 5.92
CA TYR A 130 -4.13 -8.87 6.63
C TYR A 130 -3.54 -7.60 7.21
N LEU A 131 -3.21 -7.64 8.50
CA LEU A 131 -2.36 -6.64 9.13
C LEU A 131 -0.91 -7.12 9.06
N GLY A 132 -0.07 -6.44 8.27
CA GLY A 132 1.37 -6.71 8.25
C GLY A 132 1.99 -6.23 9.56
N ASP A 133 2.60 -7.13 10.33
CA ASP A 133 3.07 -6.84 11.68
C ASP A 133 4.44 -6.13 11.74
N TRP A 134 5.06 -5.91 10.57
CA TRP A 134 6.40 -5.35 10.40
C TRP A 134 6.43 -3.85 10.00
N GLY A 135 5.26 -3.19 9.97
CA GLY A 135 5.10 -1.80 9.56
C GLY A 135 4.95 -0.79 10.71
N TYR A 136 4.15 0.25 10.51
CA TYR A 136 3.98 1.36 11.46
C TYR A 136 3.07 1.06 12.67
N ASN A 137 2.59 -0.18 12.84
CA ASN A 137 1.71 -0.53 13.96
C ASN A 137 2.46 -0.76 15.27
N THR A 138 1.79 -0.40 16.36
CA THR A 138 2.22 -0.63 17.73
C THR A 138 1.85 -2.04 18.20
N GLN A 139 2.48 -2.48 19.29
CA GLN A 139 2.11 -3.75 19.95
C GLN A 139 0.63 -3.81 20.32
N LYS A 140 0.08 -2.71 20.85
CA LYS A 140 -1.34 -2.59 21.19
C LYS A 140 -2.25 -2.77 19.97
N GLU A 141 -1.88 -2.21 18.82
CA GLU A 141 -2.65 -2.39 17.58
C GLU A 141 -2.59 -3.83 17.09
N ARG A 142 -1.46 -4.53 17.22
CA ARG A 142 -1.37 -5.95 16.87
C ARG A 142 -2.24 -6.83 17.78
N GLU A 143 -2.22 -6.58 19.08
CA GLU A 143 -3.08 -7.27 20.05
C GLU A 143 -4.55 -7.01 19.78
N GLU A 144 -4.92 -5.77 19.45
CA GLU A 144 -6.29 -5.45 19.05
C GLU A 144 -6.68 -6.17 17.76
N ALA A 145 -5.83 -6.15 16.75
CA ALA A 145 -6.08 -6.83 15.48
C ALA A 145 -6.25 -8.35 15.65
N ALA A 146 -5.46 -8.98 16.53
CA ALA A 146 -5.58 -10.41 16.84
C ALA A 146 -6.96 -10.78 17.43
N ASN A 147 -7.65 -9.83 18.07
CA ASN A 147 -8.99 -10.03 18.61
C ASN A 147 -10.11 -9.74 17.59
N ILE A 148 -9.77 -9.30 16.36
CA ILE A 148 -10.74 -9.05 15.28
C ILE A 148 -10.72 -10.24 14.32
N SER A 149 -11.76 -11.08 14.36
CA SER A 149 -11.85 -12.31 13.55
C SER A 149 -11.69 -12.13 12.04
N ARG A 150 -11.97 -10.93 11.52
CA ARG A 150 -11.83 -10.55 10.11
C ARG A 150 -10.40 -10.23 9.69
N ILE A 151 -9.48 -10.00 10.62
CA ILE A 151 -8.10 -9.59 10.35
C ILE A 151 -7.15 -10.74 10.69
N GLN A 152 -6.28 -11.09 9.75
CA GLN A 152 -5.18 -12.02 10.01
C GLN A 152 -3.89 -11.21 10.22
N LEU A 153 -3.22 -11.43 11.35
CA LEU A 153 -1.84 -10.95 11.49
C LEU A 153 -0.97 -11.69 10.48
N LEU A 154 -0.18 -10.93 9.74
CA LEU A 154 0.75 -11.46 8.75
C LEU A 154 2.16 -11.10 9.20
N GLN A 155 3.05 -12.09 9.23
CA GLN A 155 4.48 -11.91 9.46
C GLN A 155 5.19 -11.60 8.13
N LEU A 156 6.29 -10.85 8.18
CA LEU A 156 7.04 -10.48 6.97
C LEU A 156 7.54 -11.71 6.19
N SER A 157 7.97 -12.72 6.94
CA SER A 157 8.42 -14.01 6.39
C SER A 157 7.28 -14.76 5.71
N ASP A 158 6.08 -14.73 6.29
CA ASP A 158 4.89 -15.39 5.73
C ASP A 158 4.36 -14.65 4.51
N PHE A 159 4.35 -13.32 4.51
CA PHE A 159 4.04 -12.53 3.32
C PHE A 159 4.96 -12.90 2.16
N SER A 160 6.27 -12.95 2.43
CA SER A 160 7.28 -13.26 1.42
C SER A 160 7.18 -14.70 0.89
N LYS A 161 6.59 -15.62 1.65
CA LYS A 161 6.36 -17.01 1.23
C LYS A 161 5.01 -17.22 0.55
N LYS A 162 3.96 -16.54 1.01
CA LYS A 162 2.59 -16.70 0.50
C LYS A 162 2.38 -15.99 -0.84
N LEU A 163 3.14 -14.93 -1.08
CA LEU A 163 3.01 -14.15 -2.31
C LEU A 163 3.88 -14.71 -3.45
N LYS A 164 5.01 -15.38 -3.15
CA LYS A 164 5.80 -16.16 -4.12
C LYS A 164 5.00 -17.40 -4.57
#